data_AF-A0A3S4GES8-F1
#
_entry.id   AF-A0A3S4GES8-F1
#
_cell.length_a   1.000
_cell.length_b   1.000
_cell.length_c   1.000
_cell.angle_alpha   90.00
_cell.angle_beta   90.00
_cell.angle_gamma   90.00
#
_symmetry.space_group_name_H-M   'P 1'
#
loop_
_entity.id
_entity.type
_entity.pdbx_description
1 polymer ?
#
loop_
_entity_poly.entity_id
_entity_poly.type
_entity_poly.pdbx_seq_one_letter_code
_entity_poly.pdbx_strand_id
1 'polypeptide(L)'
;MSLHDLCSGMKMFPQLLVNVRFTEGSGNPLENEHVKAVTAEVEAALGKRGRVLLRKSGTEPLIRVMVEGEHEDQVHEFAHRIAEAVKSVLALPAKWLKRRRLPPFL
;
A
#
# COMPACT_ATOMS: atom_id res chain seq x y z
N MET A 1 -20.81 -31.87 15.76
CA MET A 1 -20.10 -30.59 15.55
C MET A 1 -19.90 -30.39 14.05
N SER A 2 -20.42 -29.30 13.54
CA SER A 2 -20.29 -28.87 12.14
C SER A 2 -19.11 -27.92 11.96
N LEU A 3 -18.72 -27.65 10.71
CA LEU A 3 -17.73 -26.60 10.41
C LEU A 3 -18.19 -25.22 10.92
N HIS A 4 -19.51 -24.96 10.85
CA HIS A 4 -20.10 -23.74 11.38
C HIS A 4 -19.88 -23.61 12.90
N ASP A 5 -20.03 -24.71 13.64
CA ASP A 5 -19.84 -24.75 15.10
C ASP A 5 -18.39 -24.39 15.46
N LEU A 6 -17.41 -24.90 14.69
CA LEU A 6 -15.98 -24.60 14.89
C LEU A 6 -15.63 -23.13 14.63
N CYS A 7 -16.34 -22.45 13.72
CA CYS A 7 -16.06 -21.06 13.35
C CYS A 7 -16.76 -20.02 14.22
N SER A 8 -17.77 -20.42 15.01
CA SER A 8 -18.67 -19.52 15.75
C SER A 8 -17.97 -18.58 16.75
N GLY A 9 -16.77 -18.92 17.23
CA GLY A 9 -15.98 -18.08 18.16
C GLY A 9 -15.03 -17.08 17.50
N MET A 10 -14.92 -17.08 16.17
CA MET A 10 -14.00 -16.18 15.45
C MET A 10 -14.68 -14.87 15.05
N LYS A 11 -14.15 -13.75 15.50
CA LYS A 11 -14.57 -12.42 15.04
C LYS A 11 -13.68 -11.97 13.87
N MET A 12 -14.26 -11.81 12.70
CA MET A 12 -13.57 -11.25 11.54
C MET A 12 -13.36 -9.75 11.71
N PHE A 13 -12.18 -9.28 11.34
CA PHE A 13 -11.89 -7.84 11.29
C PHE A 13 -12.21 -7.29 9.89
N PRO A 14 -12.64 -6.03 9.80
CA PRO A 14 -12.62 -5.29 8.55
C PRO A 14 -11.28 -5.42 7.84
N GLN A 15 -11.32 -5.62 6.53
CA GLN A 15 -10.15 -5.75 5.67
C GLN A 15 -10.43 -5.10 4.31
N LEU A 16 -9.47 -4.33 3.80
CA LEU A 16 -9.53 -3.73 2.47
C LEU A 16 -8.29 -4.11 1.66
N LEU A 17 -8.50 -4.53 0.41
CA LEU A 17 -7.46 -4.79 -0.57
C LEU A 17 -7.55 -3.77 -1.71
N VAL A 18 -6.55 -2.90 -1.82
CA VAL A 18 -6.39 -1.96 -2.92
C VAL A 18 -5.34 -2.47 -3.90
N ASN A 19 -5.69 -2.51 -5.18
CA ASN A 19 -4.79 -2.90 -6.26
C ASN A 19 -4.25 -1.66 -6.98
N VAL A 20 -2.93 -1.47 -6.98
CA VAL A 20 -2.25 -0.41 -7.71
C VAL A 20 -1.54 -0.99 -8.91
N ARG A 21 -1.93 -0.58 -10.12
CA ARG A 21 -1.27 -1.03 -11.35
C ARG A 21 0.11 -0.38 -11.49
N PHE A 22 1.10 -1.16 -11.91
CA PHE A 22 2.43 -0.66 -12.22
C PHE A 22 2.86 -1.16 -13.60
N THR A 23 3.74 -0.41 -14.27
CA THR A 23 4.34 -0.83 -15.55
C THR A 23 5.74 -1.37 -15.33
N GLU A 24 6.13 -2.35 -16.14
CA GLU A 24 7.50 -2.87 -16.15
C GLU A 24 8.51 -1.73 -16.42
N GLY A 25 9.62 -1.73 -15.67
CA GLY A 25 10.64 -0.67 -15.76
C GLY A 25 10.47 0.52 -14.81
N SER A 26 9.35 0.62 -14.08
CA SER A 26 9.10 1.67 -13.07
C SER A 26 9.88 1.50 -11.75
N GLY A 27 10.74 0.49 -11.67
CA GLY A 27 11.40 0.09 -10.42
C GLY A 27 10.48 -0.70 -9.48
N ASN A 28 11.03 -1.16 -8.36
CA ASN A 28 10.23 -1.80 -7.31
C ASN A 28 9.75 -0.73 -6.31
N PRO A 29 8.47 -0.33 -6.31
CA PRO A 29 7.98 0.70 -5.38
C PRO A 29 8.08 0.25 -3.91
N LEU A 30 8.12 -1.06 -3.65
CA LEU A 30 8.26 -1.61 -2.29
C LEU A 30 9.62 -1.33 -1.66
N GLU A 31 10.64 -1.07 -2.48
CA GLU A 31 11.98 -0.69 -1.99
C GLU A 31 12.12 0.81 -1.77
N ASN A 32 11.13 1.60 -2.16
CA ASN A 32 11.20 3.05 -2.02
C ASN A 32 11.05 3.47 -0.55
N GLU A 33 11.98 4.28 -0.05
CA GLU A 33 12.00 4.75 1.33
C GLU A 33 10.71 5.49 1.74
N HIS A 34 10.08 6.24 0.84
CA HIS A 34 8.79 6.89 1.13
C HIS A 34 7.69 5.84 1.35
N VAL A 35 7.63 4.80 0.54
CA VAL A 35 6.61 3.74 0.69
C VAL A 35 6.84 2.98 1.99
N LYS A 36 8.09 2.66 2.32
CA LYS A 36 8.47 2.02 3.59
C LYS A 36 8.08 2.88 4.80
N ALA A 37 8.37 4.18 4.76
CA ALA A 37 8.04 5.11 5.84
C ALA A 37 6.53 5.18 6.09
N VAL A 38 5.73 5.40 5.05
CA VAL A 38 4.25 5.44 5.18
C VAL A 38 3.69 4.10 5.67
N THR A 39 4.25 2.98 5.20
CA THR A 39 3.84 1.65 5.66
C THR A 39 4.13 1.45 7.14
N ALA A 40 5.34 1.83 7.60
CA ALA A 40 5.73 1.72 9.01
C ALA A 40 4.87 2.61 9.93
N GLU A 41 4.51 3.82 9.48
CA GLU A 41 3.60 4.70 10.22
C GLU A 41 2.20 4.07 10.39
N VAL A 42 1.67 3.47 9.33
CA VAL A 42 0.38 2.75 9.38
C VAL A 42 0.47 1.52 10.28
N GLU A 43 1.53 0.72 10.16
CA GLU A 43 1.74 -0.45 11.02
C GLU A 43 1.83 -0.05 12.50
N ALA A 44 2.52 1.06 12.81
CA ALA A 44 2.58 1.60 14.16
C ALA A 44 1.20 2.06 14.68
N ALA A 45 0.40 2.72 13.81
CA ALA A 45 -0.94 3.17 14.17
C ALA A 45 -1.92 1.99 14.41
N LEU A 46 -1.82 0.92 13.61
CA LEU A 46 -2.60 -0.31 13.80
C LEU A 46 -2.17 -1.12 15.03
N GLY A 47 -0.90 -0.97 15.45
CA GLY A 47 -0.34 -1.66 16.60
C GLY A 47 -0.50 -3.18 16.49
N LYS A 48 -0.98 -3.81 17.57
CA LYS A 48 -1.19 -5.28 17.61
C LYS A 48 -2.56 -5.73 17.08
N ARG A 49 -3.40 -4.78 16.66
CA ARG A 49 -4.81 -5.01 16.35
C ARG A 49 -5.13 -4.84 14.87
N GLY A 50 -4.10 -4.80 14.03
CA GLY A 50 -4.24 -4.80 12.58
C GLY A 50 -2.98 -5.29 11.90
N ARG A 51 -3.03 -5.40 10.57
CA ARG A 51 -1.90 -5.84 9.75
C ARG A 51 -1.91 -5.10 8.42
N VAL A 52 -0.72 -4.89 7.89
CA VAL A 52 -0.51 -4.49 6.50
C VAL A 52 0.12 -5.66 5.75
N LEU A 53 -0.40 -5.98 4.58
CA LEU A 53 0.25 -6.86 3.61
C LEU A 53 0.44 -6.08 2.32
N LEU A 54 1.69 -5.71 2.08
CA LEU A 54 2.11 -5.01 0.88
C LEU A 54 2.99 -5.92 0.03
N ARG A 55 2.55 -6.26 -1.19
CA ARG A 55 3.28 -7.18 -2.07
C ARG A 55 3.06 -6.92 -3.55
N LYS A 56 3.97 -7.42 -4.38
CA LYS A 56 3.71 -7.59 -5.82
C LYS A 56 2.76 -8.76 -6.03
N SER A 57 1.86 -8.64 -7.00
CA SER A 57 1.15 -9.79 -7.56
C SER A 57 2.13 -10.65 -8.36
N GLY A 58 1.97 -11.98 -8.28
CA GLY A 58 2.85 -12.92 -8.99
C GLY A 58 2.43 -13.19 -10.44
N THR A 59 1.18 -12.88 -10.79
CA THR A 59 0.58 -13.20 -12.09
C THR A 59 0.05 -11.98 -12.83
N GLU A 60 0.08 -10.80 -12.19
CA GLU A 60 -0.48 -9.57 -12.74
C GLU A 60 0.45 -8.39 -12.45
N PRO A 61 0.44 -7.33 -13.28
CA PRO A 61 1.25 -6.13 -13.07
C PRO A 61 0.60 -5.20 -12.01
N LEU A 62 0.39 -5.73 -10.80
CA LEU A 62 -0.27 -5.06 -9.68
C LEU A 62 0.60 -5.10 -8.40
N ILE A 63 0.61 -4.00 -7.65
CA ILE A 63 0.95 -3.97 -6.23
C ILE A 63 -0.35 -4.12 -5.46
N ARG A 64 -0.36 -5.08 -4.53
CA ARG A 64 -1.48 -5.40 -3.65
C ARG A 64 -1.20 -4.76 -2.30
N VAL A 65 -2.07 -3.82 -1.92
CA VAL A 65 -2.05 -3.12 -0.63
C VAL A 65 -3.23 -3.64 0.17
N MET A 66 -2.99 -4.48 1.17
CA MET A 66 -4.04 -4.97 2.04
C MET A 66 -3.84 -4.43 3.44
N VAL A 67 -4.91 -3.92 4.04
CA VAL A 67 -4.94 -3.52 5.45
C VAL A 67 -6.10 -4.20 6.13
N GLU A 68 -5.89 -4.69 7.34
CA GLU A 68 -6.94 -5.20 8.23
C GLU A 68 -6.80 -4.59 9.62
N GLY A 69 -7.91 -4.41 10.32
CA GLY A 69 -7.94 -3.77 11.63
C GLY A 69 -9.35 -3.69 12.21
N GLU A 70 -9.48 -3.22 13.46
CA GLU A 70 -10.76 -3.24 14.18
C GLU A 70 -11.79 -2.22 13.69
N HIS A 71 -11.32 -1.13 13.10
CA HIS A 71 -12.13 0.01 12.70
C HIS A 71 -12.10 0.16 11.18
N GLU A 72 -13.26 0.01 10.55
CA GLU A 72 -13.42 0.04 9.09
C GLU A 72 -12.91 1.35 8.48
N ASP A 73 -13.24 2.49 9.08
CA ASP A 73 -12.80 3.80 8.58
C ASP A 73 -11.27 3.92 8.57
N GLN A 74 -10.58 3.44 9.61
CA GLN A 74 -9.13 3.44 9.67
C GLN A 74 -8.52 2.49 8.64
N VAL A 75 -9.10 1.30 8.46
CA VAL A 75 -8.67 0.33 7.44
C VAL A 75 -8.75 0.95 6.04
N HIS A 76 -9.86 1.63 5.73
CA HIS A 76 -10.04 2.35 4.48
C HIS A 76 -9.00 3.45 4.30
N GLU A 77 -8.88 4.35 5.28
CA GLU A 77 -7.94 5.46 5.25
C GLU A 77 -6.51 4.97 5.01
N PHE A 78 -6.06 3.99 5.81
CA PHE A 78 -4.69 3.50 5.78
C PHE A 78 -4.36 2.74 4.49
N ALA A 79 -5.27 1.90 4.00
CA ALA A 79 -5.06 1.20 2.73
C ALA A 79 -4.92 2.20 1.57
N HIS A 80 -5.75 3.23 1.54
CA HIS A 80 -5.67 4.29 0.53
C HIS A 80 -4.41 5.13 0.68
N ARG A 81 -4.00 5.48 1.91
CA ARG A 81 -2.78 6.23 2.19
C ARG A 81 -1.53 5.52 1.65
N ILE A 82 -1.40 4.21 1.91
CA ILE A 82 -0.29 3.41 1.36
C ILE A 82 -0.40 3.30 -0.16
N ALA A 83 -1.61 3.09 -0.70
CA ALA A 83 -1.81 3.01 -2.14
C ALA A 83 -1.40 4.30 -2.87
N GLU A 84 -1.70 5.48 -2.31
CA GLU A 84 -1.27 6.76 -2.87
C GLU A 84 0.25 6.94 -2.78
N ALA A 85 0.89 6.52 -1.68
CA ALA A 85 2.35 6.51 -1.59
C ALA A 85 2.98 5.65 -2.70
N VAL A 86 2.44 4.46 -2.96
CA VAL A 86 2.87 3.59 -4.05
C VAL A 86 2.66 4.25 -5.42
N LYS A 87 1.50 4.85 -5.67
CA LYS A 87 1.22 5.56 -6.94
C LYS A 87 2.18 6.72 -7.17
N SER A 88 2.49 7.49 -6.13
CA SER A 88 3.35 8.68 -6.23
C SER A 88 4.76 8.35 -6.73
N VAL A 89 5.33 7.23 -6.27
CA VAL A 89 6.68 6.80 -6.66
C VAL A 89 6.71 6.13 -8.03
N LEU A 90 5.58 5.56 -8.48
CA LEU A 90 5.43 4.99 -9.82
C LEU A 90 5.22 6.08 -10.90
N ALA A 91 4.55 7.18 -10.56
CA ALA A 91 4.30 8.30 -11.47
C ALA A 91 5.53 9.16 -11.77
N LEU A 92 6.62 9.01 -11.00
CA LEU A 92 7.83 9.80 -11.13
C LEU A 92 8.94 9.02 -11.85
N PRO A 93 9.17 9.25 -13.14
CA PRO A 93 10.44 8.82 -13.72
C PRO A 93 11.56 9.71 -13.15
N ALA A 94 12.38 9.14 -12.25
CA ALA A 94 13.53 9.77 -11.58
C ALA A 94 14.50 10.53 -12.52
N LYS A 95 14.43 10.25 -13.82
CA LYS A 95 15.23 10.84 -14.90
C LYS A 95 14.81 12.29 -15.25
N TRP A 96 13.59 12.70 -14.94
CA TRP A 96 13.03 13.99 -15.36
C TRP A 96 13.17 15.10 -14.31
N LEU A 97 13.39 14.76 -13.04
CA LEU A 97 13.55 15.74 -11.97
C LEU A 97 14.92 16.46 -12.03
N LYS A 98 15.97 15.81 -12.55
CA LYS A 98 17.31 16.42 -12.71
C LYS A 98 17.45 17.31 -13.96
N ARG A 99 16.41 17.46 -14.79
CA ARG A 99 16.46 18.15 -16.10
C ARG A 99 15.70 19.47 -16.16
N ARG A 100 15.31 20.06 -15.01
CA ARG A 100 14.88 21.46 -14.95
C ARG A 100 16.06 22.36 -14.56
N ARG A 101 17.00 22.58 -15.50
CA ARG A 101 17.63 23.91 -15.55
C ARG A 101 16.57 24.81 -16.18
N LEU A 102 15.99 25.69 -15.38
CA LEU A 102 15.27 26.84 -15.91
C LEU A 102 16.22 27.56 -16.88
N PRO A 103 15.82 27.87 -18.12
CA PRO A 103 16.59 28.83 -18.89
C PRO A 103 16.57 30.15 -18.11
N PRO A 104 17.71 30.83 -17.92
CA PRO A 104 17.65 32.22 -17.52
C PRO A 104 16.93 32.96 -18.64
N PHE A 105 15.87 33.67 -18.29
CA PHE A 105 15.11 34.52 -19.19
C PHE A 105 16.09 35.40 -20.01
N LEU A 106 16.04 35.25 -21.33
CA LEU A 106 16.43 36.21 -22.36
C LEU A 106 15.35 36.16 -23.44
#